data_AF-A0A937CDK9-F1
#
_entry.id   AF-A0A937CDK9-F1
#
_cell.length_a   1.000
_cell.length_b   1.000
_cell.length_c   1.000
_cell.angle_alpha   90.00
_cell.angle_beta   90.00
_cell.angle_gamma   90.00
#
_symmetry.space_group_name_H-M   'P 1'
#
loop_
_entity.id
_entity.type
_entity.pdbx_description
1 polymer ?
#
loop_
_entity_poly.entity_id
_entity_poly.type
_entity_poly.pdbx_seq_one_letter_code
_entity_poly.pdbx_strand_id
1 'polypeptide(L)'
;MSMIKKYLLPLTLVLSLISATSCKSKIKQQDDELYSRHLQRQVKLTIISTPMPDDKTELNLLILNDGQETGQFKVKDIIDSLYKKKLIKPLLVVGVHAGDRMKEYGVAGNPDFLKRGDKADNYDAFINNELYPFAKKMQRYGSLNQ
;
A
#
# COMPACT_ATOMS: atom_id res chain seq x y z
N MET A 1 -56.36 8.80 25.91
CA MET A 1 -55.64 8.30 24.72
C MET A 1 -54.93 9.45 23.97
N SER A 2 -53.99 10.16 24.60
CA SER A 2 -53.33 11.34 24.00
C SER A 2 -51.90 11.58 24.51
N MET A 3 -51.59 11.15 25.75
CA MET A 3 -50.28 11.37 26.38
C MET A 3 -49.13 10.49 25.83
N ILE A 4 -49.42 9.31 25.29
CA ILE A 4 -48.39 8.35 24.83
C ILE A 4 -47.75 8.77 23.49
N LYS A 5 -48.49 9.47 22.61
CA LYS A 5 -47.97 9.93 21.31
C LYS A 5 -46.98 11.10 21.42
N LYS A 6 -47.04 11.90 22.51
CA LYS A 6 -46.14 13.05 22.71
C LYS A 6 -44.69 12.68 23.00
N TYR A 7 -44.46 11.51 23.61
CA TYR A 7 -43.11 11.01 23.90
C TYR A 7 -42.59 10.04 22.83
N LEU A 8 -43.45 9.58 21.92
CA LEU A 8 -43.06 8.71 20.81
C LEU A 8 -42.33 9.47 19.69
N LEU A 9 -42.69 10.75 19.45
CA LEU A 9 -42.01 11.62 18.47
C LEU A 9 -40.57 12.05 18.85
N PRO A 10 -40.26 12.42 20.11
CA PRO A 10 -38.87 12.74 20.47
C PRO A 10 -37.99 11.50 20.59
N LEU A 11 -38.56 10.32 20.88
CA LEU A 11 -37.80 9.07 21.00
C LEU A 11 -37.31 8.55 19.64
N THR A 12 -38.09 8.74 18.57
CA THR A 12 -37.66 8.40 17.20
C THR A 12 -36.64 9.40 16.63
N LEU A 13 -36.67 10.66 17.07
CA LEU A 13 -35.70 11.66 16.63
C LEU A 13 -34.29 11.42 17.21
N VAL A 14 -34.20 10.93 18.45
CA VAL A 14 -32.92 10.62 19.11
C VAL A 14 -32.25 9.38 18.48
N LEU A 15 -33.03 8.41 17.98
CA LEU A 15 -32.48 7.20 17.34
C LEU A 15 -31.94 7.46 15.91
N SER A 16 -32.41 8.51 15.25
CA SER A 16 -31.96 8.92 13.91
C SER A 16 -30.55 9.54 13.90
N LEU A 17 -30.10 10.13 15.02
CA LEU A 17 -28.81 10.83 15.10
C LEU A 17 -27.59 9.91 15.28
N ILE A 18 -27.75 8.60 15.49
CA ILE A 18 -26.61 7.68 15.72
C ILE A 18 -26.02 7.12 14.42
N SER A 19 -26.66 7.37 13.27
CA SER A 19 -26.11 7.00 11.96
C SER A 19 -25.12 8.06 11.46
N ALA A 20 -24.19 8.49 12.31
CA ALA A 20 -22.95 9.08 11.82
C ALA A 20 -22.23 7.96 11.08
N THR A 21 -22.44 7.90 9.77
CA THR A 21 -21.71 7.06 8.84
C THR A 21 -20.24 7.46 8.95
N SER A 22 -19.54 6.82 9.88
CA SER A 22 -18.09 6.76 9.86
C SER A 22 -17.74 6.14 8.51
N CYS A 23 -17.40 6.99 7.54
CA CYS A 23 -16.72 6.57 6.33
C CYS A 23 -15.47 5.82 6.80
N LYS A 24 -15.59 4.49 6.94
CA LYS A 24 -14.45 3.63 7.23
C LYS A 24 -13.49 3.83 6.08
N SER A 25 -12.47 4.65 6.32
CA SER A 25 -11.44 4.93 5.34
C SER A 25 -10.77 3.60 5.02
N LYS A 26 -11.11 3.05 3.85
CA LYS A 26 -10.79 1.68 3.47
C LYS A 26 -9.36 1.64 2.94
N ILE A 27 -8.58 0.62 3.33
CA ILE A 27 -7.30 0.32 2.68
C ILE A 27 -7.56 0.14 1.17
N LYS A 28 -6.82 0.88 0.36
CA LYS A 28 -6.87 0.80 -1.11
C LYS A 28 -5.79 -0.16 -1.59
N GLN A 29 -6.09 -0.90 -2.65
CA GLN A 29 -5.12 -1.67 -3.40
C GLN A 29 -5.36 -1.43 -4.89
N GLN A 30 -4.27 -1.23 -5.63
CA GLN A 30 -4.26 -1.07 -7.08
C GLN A 30 -2.95 -1.65 -7.63
N ASP A 31 -2.92 -1.92 -8.92
CA ASP A 31 -1.68 -2.23 -9.63
C ASP A 31 -1.21 -1.00 -10.42
N ASP A 32 0.09 -0.91 -10.64
CA ASP A 32 0.75 0.11 -11.44
C ASP A 32 1.95 -0.50 -12.18
N GLU A 33 2.54 0.23 -13.12
CA GLU A 33 3.74 -0.19 -13.84
C GLU A 33 4.78 0.93 -13.88
N LEU A 34 6.03 0.56 -13.64
CA LEU A 34 7.18 1.47 -13.72
C LEU A 34 8.21 0.91 -14.70
N TYR A 35 8.48 1.65 -15.76
CA TYR A 35 9.56 1.29 -16.67
C TYR A 35 10.91 1.54 -15.98
N SER A 36 11.75 0.51 -15.96
CA SER A 36 13.11 0.59 -15.41
C SER A 36 14.15 0.62 -16.52
N ARG A 37 15.03 1.62 -16.49
CA ARG A 37 16.21 1.67 -17.37
C ARG A 37 17.31 0.74 -16.85
N HIS A 38 17.37 0.45 -15.56
CA HIS A 38 18.34 -0.49 -15.02
C HIS A 38 17.97 -1.95 -15.33
N LEU A 39 16.69 -2.29 -15.25
CA LEU A 39 16.20 -3.65 -15.54
C LEU A 39 15.77 -3.86 -17.00
N GLN A 40 15.68 -2.78 -17.79
CA GLN A 40 15.28 -2.81 -19.21
C GLN A 40 13.91 -3.49 -19.44
N ARG A 41 12.95 -3.25 -18.53
CA ARG A 41 11.60 -3.82 -18.60
C ARG A 41 10.57 -2.96 -17.88
N GLN A 42 9.29 -3.20 -18.17
CA GLN A 42 8.19 -2.74 -17.32
C GLN A 42 8.17 -3.57 -16.03
N VAL A 43 8.20 -2.90 -14.89
CA VAL A 43 8.10 -3.52 -13.57
C VAL A 43 6.68 -3.33 -13.05
N LYS A 44 5.94 -4.44 -12.92
CA LYS A 44 4.62 -4.42 -12.30
C LYS A 44 4.74 -4.20 -10.81
N LEU A 45 3.86 -3.36 -10.27
CA LEU A 45 3.81 -2.98 -8.87
C LEU A 45 2.40 -3.26 -8.34
N THR A 46 2.31 -3.85 -7.15
CA THR A 46 1.07 -3.86 -6.37
C THR A 46 1.19 -2.83 -5.27
N ILE A 47 0.30 -1.84 -5.30
CA ILE A 47 0.28 -0.71 -4.37
C ILE A 47 -0.83 -0.92 -3.36
N ILE A 48 -0.51 -0.96 -2.07
CA ILE A 48 -1.49 -1.03 -0.98
C ILE A 48 -1.30 0.20 -0.10
N SER A 49 -2.34 1.00 0.09
CA SER A 49 -2.25 2.23 0.88
C SER A 49 -3.30 2.24 1.98
N THR A 50 -2.86 2.59 3.18
CA THR A 50 -3.76 3.13 4.20
C THR A 50 -4.38 4.43 3.70
N PRO A 51 -5.47 4.90 4.33
CA PRO A 51 -5.94 6.28 4.19
C PRO A 51 -4.76 7.26 4.30
N MET A 52 -4.77 8.26 3.41
CA MET A 52 -3.75 9.31 3.43
C MET A 52 -3.96 10.18 4.67
N PRO A 53 -2.93 10.36 5.51
CA PRO A 53 -3.00 11.30 6.62
C PRO A 53 -2.98 12.74 6.11
N ASP A 54 -3.48 13.68 6.92
CA ASP A 54 -3.40 15.12 6.63
C ASP A 54 -1.93 15.58 6.57
N ASP A 55 -1.14 15.15 7.55
CA ASP A 55 0.32 15.27 7.51
C ASP A 55 0.94 14.08 6.76
N LYS A 56 1.32 14.32 5.51
CA LYS A 56 1.93 13.31 4.63
C LYS A 56 3.27 12.79 5.14
N THR A 57 3.92 13.46 6.09
CA THR A 57 5.17 12.96 6.71
C THR A 57 4.93 11.76 7.64
N GLU A 58 3.69 11.53 8.07
CA GLU A 58 3.33 10.36 8.89
C GLU A 58 3.18 9.07 8.07
N LEU A 59 3.11 9.18 6.75
CA LEU A 59 2.97 8.05 5.85
C LEU A 59 4.30 7.33 5.67
N ASN A 60 4.39 6.12 6.21
CA ASN A 60 5.57 5.27 6.07
C ASN A 60 5.58 4.56 4.71
N LEU A 61 6.76 4.15 4.25
CA LEU A 61 6.93 3.37 3.03
C LEU A 61 7.47 1.98 3.38
N LEU A 62 6.82 0.94 2.86
CA LEU A 62 7.31 -0.43 2.88
C LEU A 62 7.43 -0.92 1.43
N ILE A 63 8.64 -1.25 1.00
CA ILE A 63 8.88 -1.91 -0.29
C ILE A 63 8.95 -3.41 -0.02
N LEU A 64 8.16 -4.19 -0.74
CA LEU A 64 8.17 -5.66 -0.67
C LEU A 64 8.66 -6.22 -1.98
N ASN A 65 9.61 -7.16 -1.91
CA ASN A 65 9.90 -8.03 -3.04
C ASN A 65 8.75 -9.04 -3.22
N ASP A 66 8.70 -9.69 -4.38
CA ASP A 66 7.67 -10.68 -4.70
C ASP A 66 6.24 -10.15 -4.56
N GLY A 67 5.98 -8.98 -5.14
CA GLY A 67 4.68 -8.30 -5.13
C GLY A 67 3.50 -9.17 -5.58
N GLN A 68 3.75 -10.17 -6.44
CA GLN A 68 2.76 -11.14 -6.90
C GLN A 68 2.19 -12.03 -5.78
N GLU A 69 2.93 -12.22 -4.68
CA GLU A 69 2.56 -13.09 -3.56
C GLU A 69 1.74 -12.36 -2.49
N THR A 70 1.60 -11.03 -2.59
CA THR A 70 0.90 -10.19 -1.60
C THR A 70 -0.54 -10.65 -1.33
N GLY A 71 -1.22 -11.20 -2.36
CA GLY A 71 -2.55 -11.80 -2.22
C GLY A 71 -2.53 -13.10 -1.43
N GLN A 72 -1.57 -14.01 -1.69
CA GLN A 72 -1.42 -15.27 -0.96
C GLN A 72 -1.13 -15.01 0.52
N PHE A 73 -0.28 -14.03 0.82
CA PHE A 73 0.06 -13.63 2.19
C PHE A 73 -0.99 -12.73 2.85
N LYS A 74 -2.08 -12.39 2.16
CA LYS A 74 -3.16 -11.52 2.66
C LYS A 74 -2.65 -10.20 3.23
N VAL A 75 -1.63 -9.62 2.60
CA VAL A 75 -0.92 -8.42 3.10
C VAL A 75 -1.89 -7.28 3.35
N LYS A 76 -2.82 -7.04 2.42
CA LYS A 76 -3.85 -6.01 2.55
C LYS A 76 -4.73 -6.21 3.79
N ASP A 77 -5.14 -7.44 4.10
CA ASP A 77 -6.01 -7.73 5.23
C ASP A 77 -5.27 -7.60 6.56
N ILE A 78 -3.99 -7.97 6.59
CA ILE A 78 -3.09 -7.75 7.74
C ILE A 78 -2.97 -6.25 8.01
N ILE A 79 -2.69 -5.45 6.98
CA ILE A 79 -2.57 -3.98 7.11
C ILE A 79 -3.90 -3.37 7.57
N ASP A 80 -5.03 -3.78 6.98
CA ASP A 80 -6.36 -3.31 7.38
C ASP A 80 -6.65 -3.60 8.85
N SER A 81 -6.33 -4.81 9.31
CA SER A 81 -6.49 -5.23 10.71
C SER A 81 -5.60 -4.42 11.66
N LEU A 82 -4.30 -4.30 11.36
CA LEU A 82 -3.34 -3.58 12.18
C LEU A 82 -3.65 -2.07 12.24
N TYR A 83 -4.00 -1.47 11.10
CA TYR A 83 -4.34 -0.06 11.00
C TYR A 83 -5.62 0.28 11.76
N LYS A 84 -6.68 -0.51 11.62
CA LYS A 84 -7.94 -0.34 12.38
C LYS A 84 -7.74 -0.45 13.89
N LYS A 85 -6.82 -1.32 14.32
CA LYS A 85 -6.43 -1.48 15.74
C LYS A 85 -5.45 -0.41 16.22
N LYS A 86 -5.05 0.54 15.35
CA LYS A 86 -4.06 1.59 15.63
C LYS A 86 -2.70 1.02 16.09
N LEU A 87 -2.33 -0.16 15.60
CA LEU A 87 -1.07 -0.83 15.92
C LEU A 87 0.06 -0.46 14.96
N ILE A 88 -0.27 0.19 13.84
CA ILE A 88 0.69 0.75 12.88
C ILE A 88 0.29 2.18 12.54
N LYS A 89 1.29 2.98 12.17
CA LYS A 89 1.10 4.30 11.56
C LYS A 89 0.57 4.15 10.12
N PRO A 90 0.07 5.24 9.49
CA PRO A 90 -0.24 5.24 8.07
C PRO A 90 0.92 4.65 7.24
N LEU A 91 0.58 3.81 6.27
CA LEU A 91 1.53 3.00 5.52
C LEU A 91 1.14 2.93 4.04
N LEU A 92 2.15 3.17 3.19
CA LEU A 92 2.15 2.86 1.78
C LEU A 92 3.05 1.65 1.55
N VAL A 93 2.49 0.61 0.94
CA VAL A 93 3.23 -0.59 0.52
C VAL A 93 3.35 -0.61 -0.99
N VAL A 94 4.56 -0.88 -1.47
CA VAL A 94 4.86 -1.08 -2.89
C VAL A 94 5.46 -2.47 -3.06
N GLY A 95 4.65 -3.42 -3.52
CA GLY A 95 5.07 -4.77 -3.86
C GLY A 95 5.64 -4.82 -5.28
N VAL A 96 6.92 -5.15 -5.42
CA VAL A 96 7.65 -5.24 -6.69
C VAL A 96 7.50 -6.65 -7.24
N HIS A 97 6.88 -6.80 -8.40
CA HIS A 97 6.78 -8.11 -9.06
C HIS A 97 8.13 -8.49 -9.67
N ALA A 98 8.62 -9.67 -9.28
CA ALA A 98 9.90 -10.18 -9.76
C ALA A 98 9.85 -10.44 -11.27
N GLY A 99 10.96 -10.15 -11.96
CA GLY A 99 11.20 -10.66 -13.31
C GLY A 99 11.77 -12.06 -13.21
N ASP A 100 13.09 -12.16 -13.30
CA ASP A 100 13.82 -13.39 -12.95
C ASP A 100 14.38 -13.28 -11.53
N ARG A 101 13.62 -13.77 -10.55
CA ARG A 101 13.97 -13.70 -9.12
C ARG A 101 15.36 -14.26 -8.80
N MET A 102 15.81 -15.29 -9.53
CA MET A 102 17.10 -15.96 -9.26
C MET A 102 18.29 -15.13 -9.73
N LYS A 103 18.05 -14.16 -10.61
CA LYS A 103 19.06 -13.29 -11.21
C LYS A 103 19.00 -11.88 -10.64
N GLU A 104 17.80 -11.34 -10.48
CA GLU A 104 17.55 -9.98 -9.97
C GLU A 104 17.77 -9.90 -8.46
N TYR A 105 17.41 -10.94 -7.70
CA TYR A 105 17.62 -10.96 -6.26
C TYR A 105 18.96 -11.62 -5.92
N GLY A 106 19.71 -11.02 -5.01
CA GLY A 106 21.04 -11.46 -4.64
C GLY A 106 21.82 -10.36 -3.96
N VAL A 107 23.14 -10.57 -3.80
CA VAL A 107 24.04 -9.54 -3.30
C VAL A 107 24.67 -8.82 -4.49
N ALA A 108 24.45 -7.51 -4.54
CA ALA A 108 25.07 -6.60 -5.49
C ALA A 108 26.60 -6.87 -5.61
N GLY A 109 27.09 -7.00 -6.85
CA GLY A 109 28.49 -7.25 -7.19
C GLY A 109 29.04 -8.64 -6.82
N ASN A 110 28.22 -9.53 -6.26
CA ASN A 110 28.67 -10.82 -5.72
C ASN A 110 27.78 -11.98 -6.20
N PRO A 111 27.81 -12.32 -7.50
CA PRO A 111 27.09 -13.48 -7.99
C PRO A 111 27.69 -14.75 -7.41
N ASP A 112 26.84 -15.72 -7.07
CA ASP A 112 27.32 -17.00 -6.54
C ASP A 112 27.96 -17.89 -7.62
N PHE A 113 28.46 -19.07 -7.24
CA PHE A 113 29.09 -20.02 -8.17
C PHE A 113 28.17 -20.43 -9.34
N LEU A 114 26.85 -20.34 -9.17
CA LEU A 114 25.84 -20.62 -10.20
C LEU A 114 25.43 -19.36 -10.99
N LYS A 115 26.14 -18.23 -10.79
CA LYS A 115 25.85 -16.91 -11.36
C LYS A 115 24.47 -16.38 -11.01
N ARG A 116 23.90 -16.78 -9.86
CA ARG A 116 22.67 -16.16 -9.34
C ARG A 116 23.02 -14.80 -8.75
N GLY A 117 22.09 -13.85 -8.85
CA GLY A 117 22.35 -12.46 -8.43
C GLY A 117 23.23 -11.65 -9.37
N ASP A 118 23.55 -12.13 -10.58
CA ASP A 118 24.34 -11.38 -11.58
C ASP A 118 23.65 -10.09 -12.09
N LYS A 119 22.36 -9.89 -11.76
CA LYS A 119 21.60 -8.66 -12.01
C LYS A 119 21.24 -7.91 -10.73
N ALA A 120 21.77 -8.31 -9.57
CA ALA A 120 21.45 -7.66 -8.29
C ALA A 120 21.86 -6.18 -8.25
N ASP A 121 22.95 -5.80 -8.93
CA ASP A 121 23.35 -4.39 -9.06
C ASP A 121 22.31 -3.56 -9.82
N ASN A 122 21.74 -4.12 -10.88
CA ASN A 122 20.69 -3.45 -11.65
C ASN A 122 19.40 -3.34 -10.85
N TYR A 123 19.09 -4.35 -10.02
CA TYR A 123 17.96 -4.31 -9.12
C TYR A 123 18.14 -3.26 -8.02
N ASP A 124 19.32 -3.20 -7.39
CA ASP A 124 19.64 -2.15 -6.41
C ASP A 124 19.52 -0.74 -7.03
N ALA A 125 20.07 -0.55 -8.22
CA ALA A 125 19.97 0.70 -8.94
C ALA A 125 18.51 1.07 -9.29
N PHE A 126 17.69 0.09 -9.69
CA PHE A 126 16.24 0.29 -9.87
C PHE A 126 15.56 0.73 -8.57
N ILE A 127 15.82 0.06 -7.45
CA ILE A 127 15.19 0.38 -6.16
C ILE A 127 15.54 1.80 -5.73
N ASN A 128 16.83 2.15 -5.77
CA ASN A 128 17.33 3.41 -5.23
C ASN A 128 17.06 4.60 -6.15
N ASN A 129 17.23 4.44 -7.46
CA ASN A 129 17.21 5.55 -8.41
C ASN A 129 15.89 5.70 -9.15
N GLU A 130 15.01 4.70 -9.13
CA GLU A 130 13.75 4.71 -9.89
C GLU A 130 12.54 4.49 -8.98
N LEU A 131 12.49 3.36 -8.26
CA LEU A 131 11.32 2.99 -7.46
C LEU A 131 11.13 3.87 -6.22
N TYR A 132 12.18 4.11 -5.44
CA TYR A 132 12.08 4.93 -4.23
C TYR A 132 11.64 6.37 -4.54
N PRO A 133 12.22 7.08 -5.53
CA PRO A 133 11.71 8.38 -5.97
C PRO A 133 10.25 8.34 -6.44
N PHE A 134 9.85 7.30 -7.20
CA PHE A 134 8.47 7.10 -7.64
C PHE A 134 7.51 6.98 -6.44
N ALA A 135 7.82 6.11 -5.48
CA ALA A 135 7.01 5.89 -4.28
C ALA A 135 6.90 7.18 -3.45
N LYS A 136 8.01 7.91 -3.28
CA LYS A 136 8.03 9.21 -2.57
C LYS A 136 7.13 10.25 -3.24
N LYS A 137 7.08 10.28 -4.58
CA LYS A 137 6.17 11.16 -5.32
C LYS A 137 4.72 10.79 -5.04
N MET A 138 4.38 9.50 -5.01
CA MET A 138 3.03 9.02 -4.68
C MET A 138 2.61 9.38 -3.25
N GLN A 139 3.53 9.31 -2.27
CA GLN A 139 3.26 9.80 -0.90
C GLN A 139 2.91 11.30 -0.88
N ARG A 140 3.54 12.11 -1.74
CA ARG A 140 3.31 13.56 -1.78
C ARG A 140 2.04 13.96 -2.51
N TYR A 141 1.68 13.28 -3.60
CA TYR A 141 0.58 13.71 -4.48
C TYR A 141 -0.65 12.81 -4.45
N GLY A 142 -0.60 11.66 -3.76
CA GLY A 142 -1.61 10.62 -3.89
C GLY A 142 -1.40 9.80 -5.18
N SER A 143 -2.36 8.95 -5.54
CA SER A 143 -2.31 8.18 -6.80
C SER A 143 -2.02 9.11 -7.98
N LEU A 144 -1.03 8.76 -8.80
CA LEU A 144 -0.52 9.61 -9.89
C LEU A 144 -1.45 9.67 -11.12
N ASN A 145 -2.62 9.04 -11.04
CA ASN A 145 -3.63 9.06 -12.08
C ASN A 145 -4.83 9.91 -11.62
N GLN A 146 -4.74 11.21 -11.92
CA GLN A 146 -5.88 12.07 -12.26
C GLN A 146 -5.69 12.50 -13.70
#